data_AF-A0A951KXF3-F1
#
_entry.id   AF-A0A951KXF3-F1
#
_cell.length_a   1.000
_cell.length_b   1.000
_cell.length_c   1.000
_cell.angle_alpha   90.00
_cell.angle_beta   90.00
_cell.angle_gamma   90.00
#
_symmetry.space_group_name_H-M   'P 1'
#
loop_
_entity.id
_entity.type
_entity.pdbx_description
1 polymer ?
#
loop_
_entity_poly.entity_id
_entity_poly.type
_entity_poly.pdbx_seq_one_letter_code
_entity_poly.pdbx_strand_id
1 'polypeptide(L)'
;MATRRSRSLLSGAAIVTIAALLVSGPSALPAAAHARQGNHRSASGHRGRNHHGGRTSGHFANRVFASGTTVTHPGGNGPEPVSNPDDITYLDGHIFVGFQNGVGPQGQPSSTGNTNSTIVEWDRHGKLVNQWDIAGKCDGLTADPGTHRLIATVNEDLNSSLYEIDPQRSATPVHYAYNESLPSNGGTDAISIYHGEILISASAPGTTGAAAPQPTYPAVYRVALDDATHVATLEPLFYDEDSATVANRDRAQYGTQVSLALTDPDSNEDVPSYAPRFAGEFMLTSQGDKQQIFVRDERARHQHLWVLNLSDSVDDTVWPSDRHGAIFATDSTHNTVNEITGSFSRGEVFVADTPCGANDAPSACPAPGFPANFLGQLNPDTGVVTAVPLQGPTFEPQGGLLFLP
;
A
#
# COMPACT_ATOMS: atom_id res chain seq x y z
N MET A 1 45.38 -3.47 57.42
CA MET A 1 46.13 -3.98 56.25
C MET A 1 45.47 -5.27 55.80
N ALA A 2 44.59 -5.19 54.79
CA ALA A 2 44.05 -6.36 54.09
C ALA A 2 43.71 -5.90 52.67
N THR A 3 44.28 -6.59 51.70
CA THR A 3 44.47 -6.19 50.30
C THR A 3 43.25 -6.49 49.44
N ARG A 4 42.86 -5.50 48.62
CA ARG A 4 41.94 -5.62 47.48
C ARG A 4 42.48 -6.61 46.43
N ARG A 5 41.61 -7.45 45.87
CA ARG A 5 41.67 -7.84 44.45
C ARG A 5 40.26 -8.02 43.88
N SER A 6 39.95 -7.16 42.92
CA SER A 6 38.81 -7.19 42.02
C SER A 6 39.02 -8.27 40.95
N ARG A 7 37.97 -9.00 40.57
CA ARG A 7 37.92 -9.77 39.31
C ARG A 7 36.72 -9.29 38.49
N SER A 8 37.07 -8.74 37.33
CA SER A 8 36.19 -8.44 36.20
C SER A 8 35.94 -9.74 35.42
N LEU A 9 34.69 -10.00 35.04
CA LEU A 9 34.29 -11.03 34.09
C LEU A 9 33.98 -10.32 32.76
N LEU A 10 34.86 -10.50 31.79
CA LEU A 10 34.63 -10.23 30.37
C LEU A 10 34.01 -11.49 29.76
N SER A 11 32.78 -11.40 29.25
CA SER A 11 32.21 -12.40 28.35
C SER A 11 32.36 -11.88 26.92
N GLY A 12 33.13 -12.62 26.12
CA GLY A 12 33.47 -12.29 24.74
C GLY A 12 32.29 -12.49 23.78
N ALA A 13 32.15 -11.55 22.86
CA ALA A 13 31.32 -11.69 21.67
C ALA A 13 32.03 -12.60 20.66
N ALA A 14 31.36 -13.66 20.23
CA ALA A 14 31.77 -14.47 19.09
C ALA A 14 31.26 -13.80 17.82
N ILE A 15 32.18 -13.33 16.99
CA ILE A 15 31.91 -12.89 15.61
C ILE A 15 31.87 -14.15 14.74
N VAL A 16 30.71 -14.46 14.16
CA VAL A 16 30.57 -15.47 13.12
C VAL A 16 30.64 -14.77 11.77
N THR A 17 31.79 -14.91 11.11
CA THR A 17 31.98 -14.51 9.71
C THR A 17 31.44 -15.61 8.81
N ILE A 18 30.32 -15.38 8.12
CA ILE A 18 29.83 -16.30 7.08
C ILE A 18 30.53 -15.96 5.77
N ALA A 19 31.37 -16.89 5.30
CA ALA A 19 31.98 -16.85 3.98
C ALA A 19 30.97 -17.35 2.94
N ALA A 20 30.64 -16.52 1.96
CA ALA A 20 29.87 -16.92 0.79
C ALA A 20 30.73 -17.79 -0.13
N LEU A 21 30.32 -19.05 -0.31
CA LEU A 21 30.92 -19.96 -1.28
C LEU A 21 30.27 -19.74 -2.64
N LEU A 22 31.00 -19.12 -3.56
CA LEU A 22 30.65 -19.01 -4.98
C LEU A 22 30.80 -20.39 -5.64
N VAL A 23 29.68 -20.99 -6.04
CA VAL A 23 29.66 -22.13 -6.98
C VAL A 23 29.21 -21.62 -8.34
N SER A 24 30.17 -21.44 -9.24
CA SER A 24 29.92 -21.15 -10.65
C SER A 24 29.69 -22.45 -11.42
N GLY A 25 28.49 -22.59 -11.99
CA GLY A 25 28.14 -23.62 -12.97
C GLY A 25 27.70 -22.97 -14.29
N PRO A 26 28.11 -23.50 -15.46
CA PRO A 26 27.84 -22.85 -16.74
C PRO A 26 26.47 -23.26 -17.27
N SER A 27 25.57 -22.30 -17.48
CA SER A 27 24.32 -22.52 -18.23
C SER A 27 24.48 -21.98 -19.64
N ALA A 28 24.49 -22.92 -20.58
CA ALA A 28 24.58 -22.68 -22.01
C ALA A 28 23.35 -21.95 -22.56
N LEU A 29 23.59 -20.91 -23.35
CA LEU A 29 22.60 -20.21 -24.18
C LEU A 29 22.23 -21.06 -25.40
N PRO A 30 20.95 -21.15 -25.82
CA PRO A 30 20.63 -21.49 -27.19
C PRO A 30 20.63 -20.22 -28.07
N ALA A 31 21.25 -20.39 -29.23
CA ALA A 31 21.49 -19.39 -30.25
C ALA A 31 20.19 -18.86 -30.91
N ALA A 32 20.07 -17.54 -31.01
CA ALA A 32 19.12 -16.88 -31.90
C ALA A 32 19.71 -16.80 -33.31
N ALA A 33 19.02 -17.41 -34.27
CA ALA A 33 19.40 -17.44 -35.67
C ALA A 33 19.22 -16.06 -36.34
N HIS A 34 20.26 -15.64 -37.07
CA HIS A 34 20.26 -14.50 -37.98
C HIS A 34 19.24 -14.66 -39.11
N ALA A 35 18.35 -13.68 -39.26
CA ALA A 35 17.58 -13.45 -40.48
C ALA A 35 17.92 -12.08 -41.07
N ARG A 36 18.31 -12.12 -42.35
CA ARG A 36 18.79 -11.04 -43.21
C ARG A 36 17.84 -9.84 -43.28
N GLN A 37 18.40 -8.63 -43.12
CA GLN A 37 17.81 -7.39 -43.63
C GLN A 37 17.96 -7.31 -45.15
N GLY A 38 16.83 -7.33 -45.85
CA GLY A 38 16.70 -6.94 -47.25
C GLY A 38 16.07 -5.55 -47.36
N ASN A 39 16.79 -4.63 -48.01
CA ASN A 39 16.35 -3.28 -48.36
C ASN A 39 15.24 -3.34 -49.43
N HIS A 40 14.09 -2.68 -49.21
CA HIS A 40 13.25 -2.17 -50.31
C HIS A 40 12.55 -0.86 -49.92
N ARG A 41 12.61 0.11 -50.85
CA ARG A 41 12.10 1.48 -50.79
C ARG A 41 10.62 1.58 -51.19
N SER A 42 9.94 2.59 -50.63
CA SER A 42 8.76 3.33 -51.12
C SER A 42 7.44 2.52 -51.29
N ALA A 43 6.24 3.01 -50.99
CA ALA A 43 5.67 4.34 -51.18
C ALA A 43 4.33 4.54 -50.42
N SER A 44 3.97 5.83 -50.20
CA SER A 44 2.62 6.41 -50.27
C SER A 44 1.48 5.90 -49.35
N GLY A 45 1.31 6.59 -48.22
CA GLY A 45 0.13 7.42 -47.94
C GLY A 45 -1.25 6.78 -47.88
N HIS A 46 -1.83 6.75 -46.67
CA HIS A 46 -3.27 6.98 -46.43
C HIS A 46 -3.46 7.66 -45.07
N ARG A 47 -4.08 8.85 -45.10
CA ARG A 47 -4.51 9.62 -43.92
C ARG A 47 -5.74 8.93 -43.31
N GLY A 48 -5.53 8.16 -42.24
CA GLY A 48 -6.58 7.78 -41.29
C GLY A 48 -6.57 8.76 -40.12
N ARG A 49 -7.69 9.45 -39.89
CA ARG A 49 -7.89 10.35 -38.75
C ARG A 49 -7.96 9.53 -37.45
N ASN A 50 -6.90 9.59 -36.65
CA ASN A 50 -6.96 9.22 -35.24
C ASN A 50 -7.61 10.35 -34.45
N HIS A 51 -8.87 10.16 -34.08
CA HIS A 51 -9.48 10.89 -32.97
C HIS A 51 -9.42 10.00 -31.74
N HIS A 52 -8.38 10.18 -30.92
CA HIS A 52 -8.38 9.96 -29.46
C HIS A 52 -7.00 10.40 -28.95
N GLY A 53 -6.94 11.64 -28.44
CA GLY A 53 -5.73 12.21 -27.89
C GLY A 53 -5.98 13.67 -27.50
N GLY A 54 -5.85 13.96 -26.21
CA GLY A 54 -5.52 15.28 -25.71
C GLY A 54 -6.69 16.15 -25.23
N ARG A 55 -7.24 15.84 -24.05
CA ARG A 55 -7.90 16.78 -23.12
C ARG A 55 -7.71 16.13 -21.74
N THR A 56 -7.01 16.69 -20.74
CA THR A 56 -6.56 18.05 -20.44
C THR A 56 -5.34 17.95 -19.50
N SER A 57 -4.22 18.64 -19.78
CA SER A 57 -3.22 18.89 -18.74
C SER A 57 -3.79 19.93 -17.77
N GLY A 58 -4.68 19.48 -16.87
CA GLY A 58 -5.02 20.27 -15.70
C GLY A 58 -3.72 20.53 -14.94
N HIS A 59 -3.43 21.80 -14.66
CA HIS A 59 -2.31 22.12 -13.78
C HIS A 59 -2.74 21.72 -12.36
N PHE A 60 -2.14 20.67 -11.82
CA PHE A 60 -2.31 20.29 -10.43
C PHE A 60 -1.30 21.06 -9.57
N ALA A 61 -1.76 21.61 -8.46
CA ALA A 61 -0.95 22.33 -7.51
C ALA A 61 -0.82 21.50 -6.23
N ASN A 62 0.42 21.31 -5.80
CA ASN A 62 0.79 20.63 -4.56
C ASN A 62 1.08 21.67 -3.47
N ARG A 63 0.64 21.39 -2.25
CA ARG A 63 1.08 22.10 -1.04
C ARG A 63 1.19 21.14 0.12
N VAL A 64 2.11 21.42 1.04
CA VAL A 64 2.12 20.74 2.35
C VAL A 64 0.88 21.14 3.12
N PHE A 65 0.07 20.15 3.48
CA PHE A 65 -1.12 20.29 4.32
C PHE A 65 -0.76 20.20 5.80
N ALA A 66 -0.01 19.18 6.17
CA ALA A 66 0.48 18.95 7.53
C ALA A 66 1.89 18.36 7.51
N SER A 67 2.63 18.48 8.62
CA SER A 67 3.96 17.89 8.76
C SER A 67 4.09 17.17 10.10
N GLY A 68 4.60 15.94 10.05
CA GLY A 68 4.90 15.14 11.24
C GLY A 68 5.95 15.81 12.13
N THR A 69 6.83 16.63 11.55
CA THR A 69 7.86 17.37 12.31
C THR A 69 7.30 18.32 13.38
N THR A 70 6.02 18.70 13.27
CA THR A 70 5.34 19.60 14.20
C THR A 70 4.56 18.90 15.30
N VAL A 71 4.44 17.56 15.23
CA VAL A 71 3.71 16.72 16.16
C VAL A 71 4.72 15.89 16.94
N THR A 72 4.64 15.89 18.26
CA THR A 72 5.58 15.16 19.13
C THR A 72 4.87 14.01 19.80
N HIS A 73 5.52 12.85 19.88
CA HIS A 73 5.04 11.68 20.61
C HIS A 73 6.11 11.17 21.58
N PRO A 74 5.76 10.33 22.57
CA PRO A 74 6.73 9.65 23.42
C PRO A 74 7.55 8.64 22.61
N GLY A 75 8.85 8.89 22.43
CA GLY A 75 9.80 7.96 21.82
C GLY A 75 10.57 7.12 22.85
N GLY A 76 11.34 6.14 22.35
CA GLY A 76 12.09 5.20 23.20
C GLY A 76 13.17 5.85 24.08
N ASN A 77 13.73 6.98 23.63
CA ASN A 77 14.75 7.76 24.33
C ASN A 77 14.29 9.16 24.76
N GLY A 78 12.97 9.39 24.80
CA GLY A 78 12.34 10.68 25.10
C GLY A 78 11.44 11.14 23.96
N PRO A 79 10.79 12.33 24.10
CA PRO A 79 9.89 12.84 23.08
C PRO A 79 10.60 13.08 21.73
N GLU A 80 9.98 12.66 20.64
CA GLU A 80 10.48 12.83 19.27
C GLU A 80 9.34 13.24 18.32
N PRO A 81 9.64 13.83 17.15
CA PRO A 81 8.60 14.11 16.16
C PRO A 81 8.05 12.81 15.56
N VAL A 82 6.76 12.76 15.25
CA VAL A 82 6.20 11.64 14.49
C VAL A 82 6.82 11.63 13.08
N SER A 83 7.03 10.44 12.52
CA SER A 83 7.69 10.27 11.22
C SER A 83 7.08 9.16 10.38
N ASN A 84 7.38 9.16 9.07
CA ASN A 84 6.94 8.14 8.13
C ASN A 84 5.40 8.00 8.09
N PRO A 85 4.67 9.06 7.66
CA PRO A 85 3.26 8.93 7.36
C PRO A 85 3.04 7.88 6.27
N ASP A 86 1.99 7.09 6.44
CA ASP A 86 1.70 5.93 5.58
C ASP A 86 0.26 5.97 5.09
N ASP A 87 -0.69 5.33 5.76
CA ASP A 87 -2.10 5.41 5.40
C ASP A 87 -2.81 6.68 5.90
N ILE A 88 -3.86 7.05 5.16
CA ILE A 88 -4.70 8.24 5.39
C ILE A 88 -6.18 7.90 5.25
N THR A 89 -7.00 8.42 6.17
CA THR A 89 -8.45 8.25 6.09
C THR A 89 -9.19 9.50 6.57
N TYR A 90 -10.52 9.51 6.38
CA TYR A 90 -11.39 10.60 6.77
C TYR A 90 -12.59 10.11 7.56
N LEU A 91 -12.83 10.73 8.71
CA LEU A 91 -13.98 10.42 9.55
C LEU A 91 -14.50 11.69 10.22
N ASP A 92 -15.83 11.85 10.26
CA ASP A 92 -16.53 12.89 11.04
C ASP A 92 -16.02 14.34 10.87
N GLY A 93 -15.43 14.69 9.72
CA GLY A 93 -14.92 16.04 9.48
C GLY A 93 -13.40 16.20 9.60
N HIS A 94 -12.69 15.13 9.94
CA HIS A 94 -11.28 15.13 10.28
C HIS A 94 -10.50 14.16 9.40
N ILE A 95 -9.22 14.48 9.19
CA ILE A 95 -8.27 13.65 8.45
C ILE A 95 -7.39 12.94 9.47
N PHE A 96 -7.22 11.64 9.32
CA PHE A 96 -6.40 10.80 10.19
C PHE A 96 -5.29 10.17 9.37
N VAL A 97 -4.07 10.15 9.91
CA VAL A 97 -2.92 9.48 9.28
C VAL A 97 -2.15 8.65 10.29
N GLY A 98 -1.71 7.47 9.86
CA GLY A 98 -0.77 6.63 10.59
C GLY A 98 0.65 7.07 10.32
N PHE A 99 1.41 7.33 11.38
CA PHE A 99 2.86 7.56 11.33
C PHE A 99 3.58 6.35 11.91
N GLN A 100 4.38 5.68 11.10
CA GLN A 100 5.09 4.44 11.47
C GLN A 100 6.23 4.68 12.48
N ASN A 101 6.74 5.90 12.58
CA ASN A 101 7.83 6.30 13.50
C ASN A 101 9.08 5.41 13.44
N GLY A 102 9.36 4.85 12.26
CA GLY A 102 10.49 3.95 12.00
C GLY A 102 10.43 2.60 12.72
N VAL A 103 9.26 2.19 13.23
CA VAL A 103 9.05 0.83 13.74
C VAL A 103 9.23 -0.16 12.59
N GLY A 104 9.94 -1.26 12.86
CA GLY A 104 10.19 -2.28 11.84
C GLY A 104 8.93 -3.09 11.52
N PRO A 105 8.89 -3.76 10.35
CA PRO A 105 7.70 -4.42 9.81
C PRO A 105 7.16 -5.59 10.63
N GLN A 106 7.90 -6.09 11.63
CA GLN A 106 7.46 -7.13 12.57
C GLN A 106 7.21 -6.56 13.97
N GLY A 107 7.11 -5.23 14.08
CA GLY A 107 7.04 -4.50 15.34
C GLY A 107 8.39 -4.28 16.01
N GLN A 108 9.50 -4.37 15.27
CA GLN A 108 10.84 -4.19 15.87
C GLN A 108 11.07 -2.73 16.27
N PRO A 109 11.86 -2.49 17.34
CA PRO A 109 12.18 -1.12 17.74
C PRO A 109 12.89 -0.34 16.62
N SER A 110 12.53 0.93 16.48
CA SER A 110 13.23 1.89 15.64
C SER A 110 14.66 2.12 16.13
N SER A 111 15.44 2.92 15.38
CA SER A 111 16.79 3.32 15.80
C SER A 111 16.84 4.09 17.13
N THR A 112 15.72 4.68 17.56
CA THR A 112 15.59 5.38 18.86
C THR A 112 15.01 4.48 19.95
N GLY A 113 14.71 3.22 19.64
CA GLY A 113 14.09 2.26 20.55
C GLY A 113 12.57 2.41 20.65
N ASN A 114 11.95 3.28 19.85
CA ASN A 114 10.50 3.39 19.78
C ASN A 114 9.88 2.13 19.17
N THR A 115 8.74 1.70 19.70
CA THR A 115 7.99 0.51 19.23
C THR A 115 6.54 0.83 18.86
N ASN A 116 6.19 2.11 18.86
CA ASN A 116 4.82 2.56 18.62
C ASN A 116 4.72 3.40 17.34
N SER A 117 3.68 3.14 16.57
CA SER A 117 3.18 4.09 15.58
C SER A 117 2.25 5.09 16.24
N THR A 118 2.01 6.22 15.58
CA THR A 118 1.11 7.27 16.08
C THR A 118 0.05 7.57 15.04
N ILE A 119 -1.22 7.43 15.41
CA ILE A 119 -2.34 7.92 14.61
C ILE A 119 -2.57 9.39 14.98
N VAL A 120 -2.57 10.27 13.99
CA VAL A 120 -2.71 11.71 14.18
C VAL A 120 -3.98 12.20 13.52
N GLU A 121 -4.76 13.00 14.26
CA GLU A 121 -5.97 13.65 13.78
C GLU A 121 -5.70 15.12 13.46
N TRP A 122 -6.07 15.55 12.25
CA TRP A 122 -6.11 16.95 11.87
C TRP A 122 -7.51 17.40 11.50
N ASP A 123 -7.79 18.68 11.74
CA ASP A 123 -8.92 19.34 11.10
C ASP A 123 -8.65 19.56 9.61
N ARG A 124 -9.69 19.98 8.86
CA ARG A 124 -9.60 20.25 7.41
C ARG A 124 -8.63 21.39 7.00
N HIS A 125 -7.99 22.05 7.96
CA HIS A 125 -7.00 23.10 7.70
C HIS A 125 -5.58 22.67 8.10
N GLY A 126 -5.37 21.39 8.43
CA GLY A 126 -4.05 20.84 8.79
C GLY A 126 -3.66 21.13 10.23
N LYS A 127 -4.60 21.57 11.09
CA LYS A 127 -4.32 21.80 12.50
C LYS A 127 -4.48 20.51 13.28
N LEU A 128 -3.47 20.18 14.10
CA LEU A 128 -3.53 19.05 15.04
C LEU A 128 -4.73 19.18 15.98
N VAL A 129 -5.50 18.10 16.08
CA VAL A 129 -6.65 17.96 16.99
C VAL A 129 -6.32 16.97 18.11
N ASN A 130 -5.84 15.78 17.76
CA ASN A 130 -5.51 14.73 18.71
C ASN A 130 -4.49 13.73 18.13
N GLN A 131 -3.98 12.82 18.96
CA GLN A 131 -3.12 11.72 18.55
C GLN A 131 -3.22 10.53 19.50
N TRP A 132 -2.94 9.32 18.99
CA TRP A 132 -2.92 8.08 19.77
C TRP A 132 -1.74 7.21 19.35
N ASP A 133 -1.01 6.68 20.33
CA ASP A 133 0.05 5.71 20.07
C ASP A 133 -0.51 4.29 20.11
N ILE A 134 -0.11 3.48 19.12
CA ILE A 134 -0.41 2.04 19.02
C ILE A 134 0.89 1.27 18.91
N ALA A 135 1.00 0.12 19.58
CA ALA A 135 2.22 -0.68 19.54
C ALA A 135 2.29 -1.50 18.24
N GLY A 136 3.44 -1.45 17.56
CA GLY A 136 3.65 -2.00 16.23
C GLY A 136 3.84 -0.94 15.14
N LYS A 137 4.24 -1.38 13.95
CA LYS A 137 4.27 -0.54 12.73
C LYS A 137 2.84 -0.47 12.19
N CYS A 138 2.26 0.72 12.06
CA CYS A 138 0.94 0.92 11.46
C CYS A 138 1.11 0.99 9.96
N ASP A 139 0.54 0.01 9.27
CA ASP A 139 0.62 -0.12 7.82
C ASP A 139 -0.73 0.28 7.23
N GLY A 140 -1.81 -0.41 7.61
CA GLY A 140 -3.18 -0.01 7.27
C GLY A 140 -3.85 0.95 8.26
N LEU A 141 -4.58 1.97 7.77
CA LEU A 141 -5.49 2.80 8.56
C LEU A 141 -6.75 3.18 7.77
N THR A 142 -7.92 2.81 8.29
CA THR A 142 -9.21 3.20 7.71
C THR A 142 -10.20 3.72 8.76
N ALA A 143 -11.29 4.30 8.27
CA ALA A 143 -12.41 4.74 9.06
C ALA A 143 -13.64 3.85 8.80
N ASP A 144 -14.31 3.43 9.87
CA ASP A 144 -15.65 2.87 9.81
C ASP A 144 -16.69 3.96 10.08
N PRO A 145 -17.36 4.49 9.02
CA PRO A 145 -18.37 5.51 9.18
C PRO A 145 -19.65 4.98 9.83
N GLY A 146 -19.88 3.65 9.86
CA GLY A 146 -21.03 3.03 10.50
C GLY A 146 -20.92 3.01 12.03
N THR A 147 -19.70 2.89 12.56
CA THR A 147 -19.42 2.85 14.00
C THR A 147 -18.76 4.12 14.54
N HIS A 148 -18.34 5.04 13.66
CA HIS A 148 -17.55 6.22 14.00
C HIS A 148 -16.25 5.83 14.74
N ARG A 149 -15.53 4.89 14.13
CA ARG A 149 -14.25 4.35 14.64
C ARG A 149 -13.19 4.40 13.56
N LEU A 150 -11.94 4.42 13.99
CA LEU A 150 -10.81 4.10 13.14
C LEU A 150 -10.39 2.66 13.40
N ILE A 151 -9.89 2.01 12.37
CA ILE A 151 -9.28 0.68 12.46
C ILE A 151 -7.88 0.79 11.88
N ALA A 152 -6.89 0.29 12.60
CA ALA A 152 -5.49 0.27 12.16
C ALA A 152 -4.93 -1.14 12.26
N THR A 153 -4.32 -1.66 11.20
CA THR A 153 -3.54 -2.89 11.24
C THR A 153 -2.12 -2.57 11.65
N VAL A 154 -1.43 -3.57 12.22
CA VAL A 154 -0.01 -3.42 12.52
C VAL A 154 0.81 -4.63 12.09
N ASN A 155 2.07 -4.35 11.77
CA ASN A 155 3.15 -5.31 11.51
C ASN A 155 2.90 -6.18 10.27
N GLU A 156 3.11 -5.59 9.09
CA GLU A 156 3.00 -6.20 7.76
C GLU A 156 3.80 -7.50 7.54
N ASP A 157 4.90 -7.76 8.26
CA ASP A 157 5.72 -8.96 8.02
C ASP A 157 5.43 -10.12 8.99
N LEU A 158 5.14 -9.86 10.27
CA LEU A 158 4.94 -10.87 11.31
C LEU A 158 4.29 -10.25 12.56
N ASN A 159 3.64 -11.08 13.39
CA ASN A 159 2.98 -10.65 14.64
C ASN A 159 1.88 -9.61 14.38
N SER A 160 1.16 -9.80 13.29
CA SER A 160 0.12 -8.87 12.89
C SER A 160 -1.11 -8.95 13.79
N SER A 161 -1.76 -7.82 13.94
CA SER A 161 -2.96 -7.60 14.73
C SER A 161 -3.60 -6.28 14.32
N LEU A 162 -4.69 -5.87 14.96
CA LEU A 162 -5.31 -4.57 14.68
C LEU A 162 -5.69 -3.82 15.95
N TYR A 163 -5.96 -2.53 15.81
CA TYR A 163 -6.50 -1.65 16.82
C TYR A 163 -7.80 -1.01 16.34
N GLU A 164 -8.75 -0.84 17.25
CA GLU A 164 -9.88 0.06 17.09
C GLU A 164 -9.66 1.34 17.92
N ILE A 165 -9.94 2.50 17.33
CA ILE A 165 -9.82 3.81 17.99
C ILE A 165 -11.17 4.54 17.92
N ASP A 166 -11.65 4.98 19.08
CA ASP A 166 -12.78 5.90 19.20
C ASP A 166 -12.25 7.35 19.24
N PRO A 167 -12.33 8.14 18.15
CA PRO A 167 -11.80 9.50 18.17
C PRO A 167 -12.64 10.46 19.02
N GLN A 168 -13.92 10.14 19.28
CA GLN A 168 -14.82 10.99 20.06
C GLN A 168 -14.60 10.87 21.58
N ARG A 169 -13.94 9.80 22.02
CA ARG A 169 -13.52 9.63 23.41
C ARG A 169 -12.01 9.79 23.43
N SER A 170 -11.45 10.39 24.48
CA SER A 170 -9.99 10.30 24.74
C SER A 170 -9.58 8.88 25.18
N ALA A 171 -10.23 7.86 24.61
CA ALA A 171 -10.09 6.47 24.96
C ALA A 171 -8.77 5.93 24.44
N THR A 172 -8.20 5.03 25.23
CA THR A 172 -7.06 4.21 24.80
C THR A 172 -7.48 3.34 23.61
N PRO A 173 -6.67 3.25 22.55
CA PRO A 173 -6.88 2.28 21.47
C PRO A 173 -7.12 0.87 22.01
N VAL A 174 -8.08 0.15 21.44
CA VAL A 174 -8.41 -1.22 21.81
C VAL A 174 -7.67 -2.17 20.88
N HIS A 175 -6.79 -3.00 21.42
CA HIS A 175 -6.04 -4.00 20.67
C HIS A 175 -6.86 -5.27 20.45
N TYR A 176 -6.85 -5.81 19.24
CA TYR A 176 -7.46 -7.09 18.87
C TYR A 176 -6.39 -8.07 18.37
N ALA A 177 -6.34 -9.25 18.98
CA ALA A 177 -5.53 -10.35 18.46
C ALA A 177 -6.30 -11.12 17.38
N TYR A 178 -5.61 -11.58 16.33
CA TYR A 178 -6.20 -12.53 15.40
C TYR A 178 -6.48 -13.88 16.09
N ASN A 179 -7.59 -14.51 15.71
CA ASN A 179 -8.03 -15.80 16.26
C ASN A 179 -7.05 -16.94 15.95
N GLU A 180 -6.23 -16.78 14.92
CA GLU A 180 -5.22 -17.73 14.47
C GLU A 180 -3.99 -17.02 13.87
N SER A 181 -2.89 -17.77 13.72
CA SER A 181 -1.73 -17.27 12.97
C SER A 181 -2.02 -17.27 11.48
N LEU A 182 -1.56 -16.25 10.77
CA LEU A 182 -1.74 -16.13 9.34
C LEU A 182 -1.00 -17.25 8.60
N PRO A 183 -1.62 -17.94 7.61
CA PRO A 183 -0.98 -19.03 6.88
C PRO A 183 0.31 -18.64 6.15
N SER A 184 0.39 -17.39 5.67
CA SER A 184 1.57 -16.84 4.99
C SER A 184 2.77 -16.67 5.92
N ASN A 185 2.55 -16.66 7.24
CA ASN A 185 3.49 -16.12 8.23
C ASN A 185 3.95 -14.70 7.86
N GLY A 186 3.13 -13.96 7.11
CA GLY A 186 3.22 -12.52 6.90
C GLY A 186 2.40 -11.76 7.94
N GLY A 187 2.01 -10.56 7.58
CA GLY A 187 1.06 -9.72 8.30
C GLY A 187 -0.13 -9.31 7.44
N THR A 188 -0.73 -8.18 7.82
CA THR A 188 -1.86 -7.55 7.14
C THR A 188 -1.58 -6.08 6.97
N ASP A 189 -2.20 -5.50 5.96
CA ASP A 189 -1.93 -4.14 5.54
C ASP A 189 -3.24 -3.32 5.49
N ALA A 190 -3.55 -2.67 4.38
CA ALA A 190 -4.73 -1.84 4.18
C ALA A 190 -6.07 -2.48 4.57
N ILE A 191 -7.03 -1.61 4.90
CA ILE A 191 -8.36 -1.98 5.37
C ILE A 191 -9.43 -1.21 4.57
N SER A 192 -10.45 -1.91 4.11
CA SER A 192 -11.65 -1.31 3.53
C SER A 192 -12.89 -1.68 4.34
N ILE A 193 -13.80 -0.72 4.50
CA ILE A 193 -15.14 -0.96 5.03
C ILE A 193 -16.10 -1.11 3.85
N TYR A 194 -16.23 -2.35 3.38
CA TYR A 194 -16.98 -2.66 2.16
C TYR A 194 -18.32 -3.31 2.49
N HIS A 195 -19.42 -2.65 2.12
CA HIS A 195 -20.79 -3.08 2.47
C HIS A 195 -21.01 -3.36 3.98
N GLY A 196 -20.28 -2.66 4.84
CA GLY A 196 -20.32 -2.82 6.30
C GLY A 196 -19.51 -4.00 6.84
N GLU A 197 -18.71 -4.65 5.99
CA GLU A 197 -17.74 -5.66 6.39
C GLU A 197 -16.34 -5.06 6.42
N ILE A 198 -15.51 -5.50 7.37
CA ILE A 198 -14.10 -5.15 7.41
C ILE A 198 -13.36 -6.14 6.50
N LEU A 199 -12.76 -5.62 5.42
CA LEU A 199 -11.88 -6.38 4.55
C LEU A 199 -10.45 -5.90 4.77
N ILE A 200 -9.52 -6.83 4.95
CA ILE A 200 -8.10 -6.53 5.19
C ILE A 200 -7.26 -7.31 4.19
N SER A 201 -6.33 -6.65 3.51
CA SER A 201 -5.35 -7.32 2.67
C SER A 201 -4.37 -8.10 3.55
N ALA A 202 -3.94 -9.26 3.07
CA ALA A 202 -2.65 -9.77 3.51
C ALA A 202 -1.56 -8.76 3.09
N SER A 203 -0.42 -8.79 3.77
CA SER A 203 0.80 -8.18 3.22
C SER A 203 1.73 -9.28 2.70
N ALA A 204 2.81 -8.89 2.02
CA ALA A 204 3.87 -9.79 1.56
C ALA A 204 4.17 -10.90 2.59
N PRO A 205 4.35 -12.16 2.17
CA PRO A 205 4.64 -13.24 3.09
C PRO A 205 5.92 -12.93 3.86
N GLY A 206 5.86 -13.13 5.18
CA GLY A 206 7.01 -12.85 6.03
C GLY A 206 8.22 -13.69 5.65
N THR A 207 9.39 -13.33 6.17
CA THR A 207 10.67 -14.00 5.87
C THR A 207 10.76 -15.49 6.28
N THR A 208 9.68 -16.06 6.79
CA THR A 208 9.58 -17.43 7.28
C THR A 208 8.44 -18.17 6.60
N GLY A 209 8.67 -19.39 6.09
CA GLY A 209 7.62 -20.21 5.47
C GLY A 209 7.87 -20.52 4.00
N ALA A 210 6.84 -21.02 3.32
CA ALA A 210 6.89 -21.18 1.87
C ALA A 210 6.69 -19.80 1.21
N ALA A 211 7.46 -19.50 0.18
CA ALA A 211 7.33 -18.25 -0.57
C ALA A 211 5.96 -18.19 -1.27
N ALA A 212 5.32 -17.02 -1.27
CA ALA A 212 4.16 -16.77 -2.12
C ALA A 212 4.56 -16.83 -3.61
N PRO A 213 3.60 -17.07 -4.52
CA PRO A 213 2.20 -17.38 -4.24
C PRO A 213 2.03 -18.78 -3.64
N GLN A 214 0.98 -18.99 -2.85
CA GLN A 214 0.53 -20.33 -2.45
C GLN A 214 -0.99 -20.42 -2.54
N PRO A 215 -1.55 -21.57 -2.98
CA PRO A 215 -3.01 -21.74 -3.11
C PRO A 215 -3.75 -21.71 -1.77
N THR A 216 -3.03 -21.79 -0.65
CA THR A 216 -3.58 -21.74 0.70
C THR A 216 -3.32 -20.42 1.42
N TYR A 217 -2.68 -19.45 0.76
CA TYR A 217 -2.44 -18.12 1.33
C TYR A 217 -3.57 -17.18 0.90
N PRO A 218 -4.38 -16.69 1.85
CA PRO A 218 -5.39 -15.69 1.55
C PRO A 218 -4.71 -14.39 1.15
N ALA A 219 -5.18 -13.78 0.06
CA ALA A 219 -4.76 -12.43 -0.34
C ALA A 219 -5.59 -11.35 0.37
N VAL A 220 -6.82 -11.68 0.74
CA VAL A 220 -7.73 -10.80 1.50
C VAL A 220 -8.51 -11.60 2.52
N TYR A 221 -8.70 -11.00 3.68
CA TYR A 221 -9.50 -11.52 4.79
C TYR A 221 -10.76 -10.69 4.98
N ARG A 222 -11.84 -11.35 5.38
CA ARG A 222 -12.95 -10.77 6.11
C ARG A 222 -12.65 -10.81 7.58
N VAL A 223 -13.01 -9.74 8.28
CA VAL A 223 -12.75 -9.63 9.72
C VAL A 223 -14.02 -9.33 10.49
N ALA A 224 -14.23 -10.09 11.55
CA ALA A 224 -15.26 -9.83 12.55
C ALA A 224 -14.62 -9.57 13.92
N LEU A 225 -14.94 -8.44 14.53
CA LEU A 225 -14.43 -8.05 15.85
C LEU A 225 -15.38 -8.52 16.95
N ASP A 226 -14.82 -9.10 18.01
CA ASP A 226 -15.55 -9.42 19.24
C ASP A 226 -15.11 -8.47 20.36
N ASP A 227 -15.92 -7.44 20.62
CA ASP A 227 -15.67 -6.42 21.66
C ASP A 227 -15.51 -7.00 23.07
N ALA A 228 -16.06 -8.18 23.36
CA ALA A 228 -15.98 -8.76 24.70
C ALA A 228 -14.67 -9.52 24.92
N THR A 229 -14.14 -10.14 23.87
CA THR A 229 -12.91 -10.95 23.96
C THR A 229 -11.69 -10.27 23.38
N HIS A 230 -11.89 -9.17 22.63
CA HIS A 230 -10.88 -8.48 21.84
C HIS A 230 -10.14 -9.44 20.88
N VAL A 231 -10.92 -10.31 20.23
CA VAL A 231 -10.44 -11.21 19.18
C VAL A 231 -11.02 -10.77 17.84
N ALA A 232 -10.15 -10.66 16.83
CA ALA A 232 -10.52 -10.47 15.44
C ALA A 232 -10.54 -11.84 14.75
N THR A 233 -11.72 -12.28 14.32
CA THR A 233 -11.88 -13.54 13.57
C THR A 233 -11.64 -13.28 12.10
N LEU A 234 -10.71 -14.03 11.52
CA LEU A 234 -10.34 -13.95 10.11
C LEU A 234 -11.04 -15.05 9.30
N GLU A 235 -11.61 -14.68 8.17
CA GLU A 235 -12.10 -15.62 7.16
C GLU A 235 -11.54 -15.24 5.78
N PRO A 236 -10.87 -16.15 5.05
CA PRO A 236 -10.38 -15.86 3.70
C PRO A 236 -11.49 -15.41 2.76
N LEU A 237 -11.26 -14.30 2.04
CA LEU A 237 -12.14 -13.84 0.97
C LEU A 237 -11.77 -14.53 -0.35
N PHE A 238 -10.50 -14.45 -0.75
CA PHE A 238 -9.89 -15.15 -1.88
C PHE A 238 -8.38 -15.34 -1.65
N TYR A 239 -7.75 -16.19 -2.46
CA TYR A 239 -6.36 -16.66 -2.29
C TYR A 239 -5.43 -16.20 -3.41
N ASP A 240 -4.11 -16.28 -3.18
CA ASP A 240 -3.05 -15.85 -4.12
C ASP A 240 -3.14 -16.49 -5.51
N GLU A 241 -3.67 -17.70 -5.60
CA GLU A 241 -3.75 -18.49 -6.83
C GLU A 241 -5.19 -18.68 -7.35
N ASP A 242 -6.17 -17.94 -6.84
CA ASP A 242 -7.55 -18.04 -7.33
C ASP A 242 -7.68 -17.65 -8.81
N SER A 243 -8.74 -18.13 -9.46
CA SER A 243 -8.96 -17.88 -10.89
C SER A 243 -9.57 -16.49 -11.12
N ALA A 244 -8.97 -15.69 -11.99
CA ALA A 244 -9.43 -14.35 -12.35
C ALA A 244 -9.58 -14.15 -13.87
N THR A 245 -10.48 -13.25 -14.26
CA THR A 245 -10.66 -12.86 -15.66
C THR A 245 -9.80 -11.67 -16.00
N VAL A 246 -8.98 -11.76 -17.06
CA VAL A 246 -8.13 -10.65 -17.50
C VAL A 246 -8.97 -9.46 -17.95
N ALA A 247 -8.66 -8.30 -17.37
CA ALA A 247 -9.46 -7.10 -17.51
C ALA A 247 -8.86 -6.09 -18.51
N ASN A 248 -7.57 -6.15 -18.87
CA ASN A 248 -6.97 -5.21 -19.82
C ASN A 248 -7.60 -5.33 -21.22
N ARG A 249 -8.40 -4.33 -21.65
CA ARG A 249 -9.18 -4.37 -22.91
C ARG A 249 -8.34 -4.25 -24.18
N ASP A 250 -7.14 -3.73 -24.05
CA ASP A 250 -6.16 -3.55 -25.11
C ASP A 250 -5.25 -4.77 -25.31
N ARG A 251 -5.46 -5.85 -24.55
CA ARG A 251 -4.69 -7.10 -24.62
C ARG A 251 -5.48 -8.23 -25.26
N ALA A 252 -4.78 -9.12 -25.95
CA ALA A 252 -5.40 -10.29 -26.61
C ALA A 252 -6.04 -11.27 -25.62
N GLN A 253 -5.59 -11.24 -24.36
CA GLN A 253 -6.06 -12.07 -23.27
C GLN A 253 -7.33 -11.54 -22.61
N TYR A 254 -7.84 -10.35 -23.00
CA TYR A 254 -9.06 -9.79 -22.41
C TYR A 254 -10.21 -10.81 -22.37
N GLY A 255 -10.83 -10.96 -21.18
CA GLY A 255 -11.95 -11.88 -20.98
C GLY A 255 -11.57 -13.36 -20.83
N THR A 256 -10.28 -13.69 -20.91
CA THR A 256 -9.79 -15.06 -20.62
C THR A 256 -9.55 -15.25 -19.12
N GLN A 257 -9.70 -16.49 -18.67
CA GLN A 257 -9.39 -16.90 -17.29
C GLN A 257 -7.91 -17.19 -17.13
N VAL A 258 -7.33 -16.73 -16.03
CA VAL A 258 -5.95 -16.99 -15.60
C VAL A 258 -5.96 -17.38 -14.13
N SER A 259 -4.95 -18.15 -13.71
CA SER A 259 -4.64 -18.28 -12.29
C SER A 259 -3.95 -17.00 -11.86
N LEU A 260 -4.38 -16.41 -10.74
CA LEU A 260 -3.58 -15.41 -10.05
C LEU A 260 -2.25 -16.04 -9.58
N ALA A 261 -1.29 -15.17 -9.25
CA ALA A 261 0.01 -15.55 -8.72
C ALA A 261 0.51 -14.44 -7.79
N LEU A 262 -0.34 -14.02 -6.85
CA LEU A 262 -0.07 -12.88 -5.98
C LEU A 262 1.04 -13.22 -5.00
N THR A 263 2.01 -12.35 -4.91
CA THR A 263 3.15 -12.42 -3.99
C THR A 263 3.18 -11.27 -3.01
N ASP A 264 2.53 -10.17 -3.38
CA ASP A 264 2.56 -8.93 -2.64
C ASP A 264 1.18 -8.25 -2.63
N PRO A 265 0.11 -8.86 -2.08
CA PRO A 265 -1.09 -8.13 -1.69
C PRO A 265 -0.70 -7.00 -0.73
N ASP A 266 -1.24 -5.80 -0.90
CA ASP A 266 -0.71 -4.59 -0.27
C ASP A 266 -1.86 -3.64 0.10
N SER A 267 -2.30 -2.76 -0.79
CA SER A 267 -3.45 -1.88 -0.53
C SER A 267 -4.81 -2.43 -0.96
N ASN A 268 -5.91 -1.81 -0.50
CA ASN A 268 -7.25 -2.09 -0.99
C ASN A 268 -8.22 -0.91 -0.82
N GLU A 269 -9.29 -0.87 -1.62
CA GLU A 269 -10.28 0.22 -1.60
C GLU A 269 -11.68 -0.27 -2.06
N ASP A 270 -12.73 0.44 -1.64
CA ASP A 270 -14.08 0.34 -2.22
C ASP A 270 -14.16 1.16 -3.50
N VAL A 271 -14.29 0.50 -4.66
CA VAL A 271 -14.43 1.21 -5.93
C VAL A 271 -15.78 1.93 -5.95
N PRO A 272 -15.81 3.26 -5.99
CA PRO A 272 -17.05 3.98 -5.81
C PRO A 272 -18.05 3.66 -6.92
N SER A 273 -19.34 3.72 -6.59
CA SER A 273 -20.43 3.39 -7.52
C SER A 273 -20.48 4.27 -8.79
N TYR A 274 -19.71 5.37 -8.82
CA TYR A 274 -19.59 6.27 -9.96
C TYR A 274 -18.34 6.06 -10.81
N ALA A 275 -17.46 5.13 -10.42
CA ALA A 275 -16.32 4.76 -11.23
C ALA A 275 -16.81 4.30 -12.62
N PRO A 276 -16.13 4.67 -13.72
CA PRO A 276 -16.53 4.27 -15.06
C PRO A 276 -16.39 2.76 -15.30
N ARG A 277 -15.57 2.09 -14.48
CA ARG A 277 -15.28 0.66 -14.55
C ARG A 277 -15.17 0.09 -13.13
N PHE A 278 -15.62 -1.15 -12.96
CA PHE A 278 -15.60 -1.87 -11.67
C PHE A 278 -16.39 -1.18 -10.54
N ALA A 279 -17.36 -0.32 -10.89
CA ALA A 279 -18.16 0.41 -9.92
C ALA A 279 -18.84 -0.49 -8.88
N GLY A 280 -18.63 -0.20 -7.61
CA GLY A 280 -19.17 -0.94 -6.47
C GLY A 280 -18.56 -2.33 -6.31
N GLU A 281 -17.35 -2.55 -6.82
CA GLU A 281 -16.56 -3.75 -6.54
C GLU A 281 -15.50 -3.40 -5.49
N PHE A 282 -15.07 -4.41 -4.72
CA PHE A 282 -13.90 -4.27 -3.86
C PHE A 282 -12.63 -4.44 -4.72
N MET A 283 -11.61 -3.62 -4.49
CA MET A 283 -10.32 -3.69 -5.18
C MET A 283 -9.21 -4.03 -4.18
N LEU A 284 -8.40 -5.04 -4.51
CA LEU A 284 -7.07 -5.27 -3.93
C LEU A 284 -6.01 -4.79 -4.92
N THR A 285 -5.01 -4.05 -4.45
CA THR A 285 -3.75 -3.86 -5.18
C THR A 285 -2.76 -4.90 -4.70
N SER A 286 -2.08 -5.52 -5.66
CA SER A 286 -0.90 -6.34 -5.40
C SER A 286 0.31 -5.58 -5.93
N GLN A 287 0.96 -4.83 -5.05
CA GLN A 287 1.90 -3.75 -5.39
C GLN A 287 3.08 -4.27 -6.20
N GLY A 288 3.80 -5.26 -5.66
CA GLY A 288 4.96 -5.89 -6.27
C GLY A 288 4.65 -6.62 -7.56
N ASP A 289 3.42 -7.13 -7.69
CA ASP A 289 2.94 -7.86 -8.86
C ASP A 289 2.40 -6.95 -9.97
N LYS A 290 2.26 -5.65 -9.71
CA LYS A 290 1.69 -4.66 -10.65
C LYS A 290 0.29 -5.10 -11.10
N GLN A 291 -0.56 -5.49 -10.15
CA GLN A 291 -1.91 -5.96 -10.45
C GLN A 291 -2.95 -5.33 -9.53
N GLN A 292 -4.12 -5.04 -10.08
CA GLN A 292 -5.33 -4.77 -9.30
C GLN A 292 -6.37 -5.85 -9.54
N ILE A 293 -6.90 -6.39 -8.45
CA ILE A 293 -7.85 -7.50 -8.43
C ILE A 293 -9.18 -6.94 -7.96
N PHE A 294 -10.20 -7.08 -8.79
CA PHE A 294 -11.55 -6.60 -8.49
C PHE A 294 -12.45 -7.78 -8.18
N VAL A 295 -13.16 -7.69 -7.05
CA VAL A 295 -14.06 -8.72 -6.55
C VAL A 295 -15.49 -8.25 -6.72
N ARG A 296 -16.26 -9.00 -7.52
CA ARG A 296 -17.73 -8.85 -7.56
C ARG A 296 -18.40 -9.99 -6.80
N ASP A 297 -19.53 -9.66 -6.17
CA ASP A 297 -20.37 -10.60 -5.42
C ASP A 297 -19.57 -11.27 -4.30
N GLU A 298 -18.89 -10.47 -3.48
CA GLU A 298 -18.01 -10.91 -2.40
C GLU A 298 -18.72 -11.94 -1.51
N ARG A 299 -20.02 -11.73 -1.23
CA ARG A 299 -20.85 -12.59 -0.37
C ARG A 299 -21.27 -13.91 -1.03
N ALA A 300 -21.05 -14.08 -2.33
CA ALA A 300 -21.38 -15.31 -3.03
C ALA A 300 -20.35 -16.41 -2.72
N ARG A 301 -20.80 -17.66 -2.76
CA ARG A 301 -19.91 -18.84 -2.65
C ARG A 301 -18.90 -18.95 -3.79
N HIS A 302 -19.15 -18.25 -4.90
CA HIS A 302 -18.29 -18.17 -6.06
C HIS A 302 -18.17 -16.70 -6.43
N GLN A 303 -17.09 -16.08 -6.00
CA GLN A 303 -16.76 -14.70 -6.36
C GLN A 303 -16.31 -14.64 -7.81
N HIS A 304 -16.50 -13.48 -8.41
CA HIS A 304 -16.01 -13.20 -9.75
C HIS A 304 -14.84 -12.23 -9.67
N LEU A 305 -13.63 -12.77 -9.83
CA LEU A 305 -12.39 -11.98 -9.83
C LEU A 305 -12.08 -11.47 -11.23
N TRP A 306 -11.67 -10.21 -11.31
CA TRP A 306 -11.03 -9.61 -12.48
C TRP A 306 -9.62 -9.17 -12.12
N VAL A 307 -8.67 -9.36 -13.04
CA VAL A 307 -7.29 -8.88 -12.86
C VAL A 307 -6.95 -7.83 -13.92
N LEU A 308 -6.60 -6.63 -13.47
CA LEU A 308 -6.05 -5.56 -14.28
C LEU A 308 -4.53 -5.53 -14.07
N ASN A 309 -3.76 -5.90 -15.09
CA ASN A 309 -2.31 -5.75 -15.04
C ASN A 309 -1.95 -4.29 -15.25
N LEU A 310 -1.05 -3.76 -14.42
CA LEU A 310 -0.63 -2.37 -14.42
C LEU A 310 0.69 -2.21 -15.19
N SER A 311 0.96 -1.01 -15.71
CA SER A 311 2.28 -0.70 -16.30
C SER A 311 3.37 -0.57 -15.25
N ASP A 312 2.99 -0.13 -14.05
CA ASP A 312 3.86 0.26 -12.96
C ASP A 312 3.34 -0.33 -11.65
N SER A 313 4.18 -0.29 -10.63
CA SER A 313 3.79 -0.68 -9.27
C SER A 313 3.05 0.47 -8.62
N VAL A 314 1.94 0.15 -7.97
CA VAL A 314 1.05 1.11 -7.33
C VAL A 314 0.86 0.66 -5.90
N ASP A 315 0.97 1.61 -5.00
CA ASP A 315 0.64 1.47 -3.61
C ASP A 315 -0.87 1.74 -3.47
N ASP A 316 -1.28 2.99 -3.34
CA ASP A 316 -2.68 3.35 -3.14
C ASP A 316 -3.45 3.86 -4.38
N THR A 317 -4.78 3.80 -4.33
CA THR A 317 -5.68 4.24 -5.42
C THR A 317 -6.85 5.07 -4.91
N VAL A 318 -7.17 6.16 -5.62
CA VAL A 318 -8.29 7.05 -5.26
C VAL A 318 -9.10 7.50 -6.48
N TRP A 319 -10.40 7.71 -6.27
CA TRP A 319 -11.34 8.17 -7.29
C TRP A 319 -12.00 9.50 -6.91
N PRO A 320 -11.60 10.63 -7.52
CA PRO A 320 -12.28 11.90 -7.32
C PRO A 320 -13.79 11.82 -7.58
N SER A 321 -14.58 12.29 -6.61
CA SER A 321 -16.04 12.28 -6.67
C SER A 321 -16.63 13.51 -7.38
N ASP A 322 -15.87 14.60 -7.44
CA ASP A 322 -16.28 15.89 -7.99
C ASP A 322 -15.11 16.54 -8.75
N ARG A 323 -15.42 17.57 -9.54
CA ARG A 323 -14.45 18.42 -10.23
C ARG A 323 -13.65 19.30 -9.27
N HIS A 324 -14.27 19.68 -8.16
CA HIS A 324 -13.67 20.46 -7.10
C HIS A 324 -13.36 19.55 -5.90
N GLY A 325 -12.30 19.87 -5.18
CA GLY A 325 -11.80 19.06 -4.08
C GLY A 325 -10.28 19.00 -4.08
N ALA A 326 -9.75 18.07 -3.31
CA ALA A 326 -8.32 17.79 -3.22
C ALA A 326 -8.07 16.30 -3.02
N ILE A 327 -6.95 15.83 -3.57
CA ILE A 327 -6.33 14.59 -3.14
C ILE A 327 -5.38 14.92 -1.99
N PHE A 328 -5.55 14.27 -0.85
CA PHE A 328 -4.61 14.24 0.24
C PHE A 328 -3.76 12.98 0.09
N ALA A 329 -2.46 13.13 0.29
CA ALA A 329 -1.52 12.05 0.11
C ALA A 329 -0.40 12.12 1.14
N THR A 330 0.05 10.96 1.61
CA THR A 330 1.21 10.87 2.50
C THR A 330 2.51 10.90 1.70
N ASP A 331 3.51 11.60 2.25
CA ASP A 331 4.87 11.69 1.70
C ASP A 331 5.83 11.39 2.86
N SER A 332 6.20 10.12 2.94
CA SER A 332 7.08 9.57 3.95
C SER A 332 8.50 10.15 3.85
N THR A 333 9.01 10.36 2.62
CA THR A 333 10.33 10.91 2.33
C THR A 333 10.51 12.30 2.94
N HIS A 334 9.48 13.14 2.85
CA HIS A 334 9.50 14.50 3.38
C HIS A 334 8.81 14.64 4.74
N ASN A 335 8.24 13.55 5.28
CA ASN A 335 7.47 13.52 6.52
C ASN A 335 6.32 14.55 6.54
N THR A 336 5.53 14.53 5.47
CA THR A 336 4.42 15.46 5.24
C THR A 336 3.17 14.75 4.77
N VAL A 337 2.03 15.37 5.02
CA VAL A 337 0.79 15.12 4.28
C VAL A 337 0.63 16.26 3.30
N ASN A 338 0.41 15.94 2.04
CA ASN A 338 0.30 16.88 0.95
C ASN A 338 -1.14 16.98 0.47
N GLU A 339 -1.56 18.17 0.07
CA GLU A 339 -2.85 18.45 -0.54
C GLU A 339 -2.63 18.87 -1.99
N ILE A 340 -3.19 18.08 -2.89
CA ILE A 340 -3.11 18.25 -4.33
C ILE A 340 -4.45 18.75 -4.82
N THR A 341 -4.45 19.96 -5.35
CA THR A 341 -5.65 20.62 -5.89
C THR A 341 -5.55 20.76 -7.40
N GLY A 342 -6.69 20.73 -8.07
CA GLY A 342 -6.74 20.87 -9.52
C GLY A 342 -8.16 20.75 -10.05
N SER A 343 -8.28 20.61 -11.36
CA SER A 343 -9.55 20.26 -11.99
C SER A 343 -9.59 18.75 -12.15
N PHE A 344 -10.33 18.09 -11.26
CA PHE A 344 -10.60 16.66 -11.39
C PHE A 344 -11.79 16.41 -12.33
N SER A 345 -11.91 15.18 -12.82
CA SER A 345 -13.15 14.68 -13.40
C SER A 345 -13.65 13.52 -12.56
N ARG A 346 -14.96 13.50 -12.28
CA ARG A 346 -15.59 12.43 -11.51
C ARG A 346 -15.29 11.07 -12.15
N GLY A 347 -14.74 10.15 -11.36
CA GLY A 347 -14.39 8.79 -11.78
C GLY A 347 -13.08 8.67 -12.55
N GLU A 348 -12.26 9.73 -12.64
CA GLU A 348 -10.83 9.57 -12.89
C GLU A 348 -10.22 8.70 -11.78
N VAL A 349 -9.12 8.04 -12.09
CA VAL A 349 -8.40 7.17 -11.14
C VAL A 349 -7.00 7.73 -10.96
N PHE A 350 -6.65 8.06 -9.73
CA PHE A 350 -5.32 8.50 -9.35
C PHE A 350 -4.68 7.45 -8.46
N VAL A 351 -3.36 7.33 -8.55
CA VAL A 351 -2.60 6.31 -7.84
C VAL A 351 -1.34 6.89 -7.23
N ALA A 352 -0.91 6.33 -6.11
CA ALA A 352 0.44 6.51 -5.58
C ALA A 352 1.33 5.51 -6.34
N ASP A 353 2.01 5.99 -7.38
CA ASP A 353 2.89 5.15 -8.17
C ASP A 353 4.22 4.99 -7.44
N THR A 354 4.58 3.76 -7.14
CA THR A 354 5.73 3.35 -6.34
C THR A 354 6.63 2.40 -7.15
N PRO A 355 7.35 2.87 -8.18
CA PRO A 355 8.10 1.99 -9.08
C PRO A 355 9.04 1.02 -8.35
N CYS A 356 9.62 1.47 -7.25
CA CYS A 356 10.55 0.70 -6.42
C CYS A 356 9.87 -0.35 -5.51
N GLY A 357 8.55 -0.36 -5.42
CA GLY A 357 7.76 -1.43 -4.80
C GLY A 357 7.60 -2.68 -5.69
N ALA A 358 7.95 -2.58 -6.99
CA ALA A 358 7.87 -3.70 -7.90
C ALA A 358 8.80 -4.88 -7.50
N ASN A 359 8.35 -6.11 -7.70
CA ASN A 359 9.15 -7.33 -7.48
C ASN A 359 10.44 -7.39 -8.32
N ASP A 360 10.48 -6.70 -9.47
CA ASP A 360 11.65 -6.61 -10.34
C ASP A 360 12.54 -5.40 -10.08
N ALA A 361 12.23 -4.60 -9.04
CA ALA A 361 13.02 -3.44 -8.65
C ALA A 361 14.40 -3.83 -8.07
N PRO A 362 15.44 -3.01 -8.31
CA PRO A 362 16.74 -3.21 -7.70
C PRO A 362 16.73 -2.82 -6.22
N SER A 363 17.65 -3.39 -5.44
CA SER A 363 17.80 -3.08 -4.00
C SER A 363 18.24 -1.65 -3.69
N ALA A 364 18.70 -0.90 -4.70
CA ALA A 364 19.01 0.52 -4.58
C ALA A 364 18.17 1.29 -5.59
N CYS A 365 17.32 2.17 -5.09
CA CYS A 365 16.24 2.80 -5.81
C CYS A 365 16.13 4.27 -5.34
N PRO A 366 15.85 5.26 -6.21
CA PRO A 366 15.57 5.18 -7.64
C PRO A 366 16.76 4.70 -8.50
N ALA A 367 16.45 4.08 -9.65
CA ALA A 367 17.42 3.51 -10.59
C ALA A 367 16.94 3.63 -12.06
N PRO A 368 17.77 3.36 -13.08
CA PRO A 368 17.31 3.33 -14.47
C PRO A 368 16.14 2.36 -14.66
N GLY A 369 14.97 2.87 -15.06
CA GLY A 369 13.73 2.10 -15.21
C GLY A 369 12.82 2.09 -13.96
N PHE A 370 13.32 2.59 -12.82
CA PHE A 370 12.60 2.67 -11.55
C PHE A 370 12.75 4.09 -10.99
N PRO A 371 11.98 5.08 -11.50
CA PRO A 371 12.08 6.46 -11.05
C PRO A 371 11.62 6.61 -9.59
N ALA A 372 11.78 7.82 -9.03
CA ALA A 372 11.17 8.16 -7.75
C ALA A 372 9.64 8.08 -7.86
N ASN A 373 8.99 7.85 -6.73
CA ASN A 373 7.53 7.74 -6.63
C ASN A 373 6.85 9.03 -7.11
N PHE A 374 5.63 8.91 -7.65
CA PHE A 374 4.89 10.06 -8.17
C PHE A 374 3.38 9.85 -8.11
N LEU A 375 2.61 10.94 -8.20
CA LEU A 375 1.17 10.85 -8.43
C LEU A 375 0.91 10.37 -9.86
N GLY A 376 0.31 9.20 -10.02
CA GLY A 376 -0.09 8.66 -11.31
C GLY A 376 -1.57 8.90 -11.62
N GLN A 377 -1.91 8.94 -12.90
CA GLN A 377 -3.28 8.75 -13.37
C GLN A 377 -3.38 7.37 -14.03
N LEU A 378 -4.25 6.52 -13.49
CA LEU A 378 -4.48 5.16 -13.98
C LEU A 378 -5.58 5.15 -15.03
N ASN A 379 -5.33 4.50 -16.16
CA ASN A 379 -6.36 4.12 -17.12
C ASN A 379 -6.96 2.75 -16.74
N PRO A 380 -8.19 2.68 -16.21
CA PRO A 380 -8.77 1.42 -15.75
C PRO A 380 -9.12 0.46 -16.90
N ASP A 381 -9.12 0.90 -18.17
CA ASP A 381 -9.34 0.02 -19.31
C ASP A 381 -8.08 -0.76 -19.71
N THR A 382 -6.90 -0.15 -19.57
CA THR A 382 -5.63 -0.68 -20.09
C THR A 382 -4.60 -1.01 -19.00
N GLY A 383 -4.79 -0.49 -17.79
CA GLY A 383 -3.82 -0.60 -16.69
C GLY A 383 -2.60 0.31 -16.83
N VAL A 384 -2.62 1.23 -17.79
CA VAL A 384 -1.48 2.15 -17.98
C VAL A 384 -1.56 3.27 -16.96
N VAL A 385 -0.48 3.49 -16.22
CA VAL A 385 -0.28 4.62 -15.34
C VAL A 385 0.49 5.71 -16.10
N THR A 386 0.15 6.97 -15.86
CA THR A 386 0.83 8.12 -16.44
C THR A 386 1.08 9.17 -15.37
N ALA A 387 2.33 9.60 -15.23
CA ALA A 387 2.70 10.62 -14.24
C ALA A 387 1.91 11.92 -14.41
N VAL A 388 1.41 12.44 -13.28
CA VAL A 388 0.68 13.69 -13.18
C VAL A 388 1.65 14.80 -12.80
N PRO A 389 1.87 15.81 -13.68
CA PRO A 389 2.77 16.91 -13.35
C PRO A 389 2.19 17.81 -12.25
N LEU A 390 2.94 18.00 -11.18
CA LEU A 390 2.57 18.87 -10.06
C LEU A 390 3.39 20.17 -10.05
N GLN A 391 2.75 21.26 -9.62
CA GLN A 391 3.41 22.53 -9.30
C GLN A 391 3.42 22.73 -7.79
N GLY A 392 4.58 22.93 -7.19
CA GLY A 392 4.68 23.15 -5.74
C GLY A 392 5.96 22.55 -5.17
N PRO A 393 5.97 22.20 -3.87
CA PRO A 393 7.09 21.46 -3.28
C PRO A 393 7.23 20.08 -3.92
N THR A 394 8.42 19.50 -3.79
CA THR A 394 8.67 18.09 -4.15
C THR A 394 7.67 17.19 -3.45
N PHE A 395 7.22 16.16 -4.15
CA PHE A 395 6.28 15.18 -3.65
C PHE A 395 6.71 13.80 -4.10
N GLU A 396 6.85 12.89 -3.15
CA GLU A 396 7.15 11.48 -3.36
C GLU A 396 6.12 10.68 -2.53
N PRO A 397 4.96 10.31 -3.11
CA PRO A 397 3.99 9.49 -2.39
C PRO A 397 4.62 8.16 -2.02
N GLN A 398 4.28 7.61 -0.85
CA GLN A 398 4.66 6.24 -0.52
C GLN A 398 3.46 5.39 -0.10
N GLY A 399 2.46 5.99 0.56
CA GLY A 399 1.27 5.31 1.05
C GLY A 399 -0.03 5.98 0.58
N GLY A 400 -1.06 5.83 1.41
CA GLY A 400 -2.17 6.73 1.68
C GLY A 400 -2.60 7.74 0.61
N LEU A 401 -3.70 7.46 -0.10
CA LEU A 401 -4.45 8.44 -0.90
C LEU A 401 -5.91 8.62 -0.43
N LEU A 402 -6.33 9.88 -0.31
CA LEU A 402 -7.70 10.25 0.06
C LEU A 402 -8.21 11.40 -0.81
N PHE A 403 -9.44 11.31 -1.32
CA PHE A 403 -10.08 12.45 -2.01
C PHE A 403 -11.19 13.06 -1.15
N LEU A 404 -11.17 14.39 -0.99
CA LEU A 404 -12.25 15.14 -0.36
C LEU A 404 -12.79 16.23 -1.32
N PRO A 405 -14.11 16.33 -1.54
CA PRO A 405 -14.73 17.30 -2.46
C PRO A 405 -14.77 18.75 -1.94
#